data_AF-A0A257LW66-F1
#
_entry.id   AF-A0A257LW66-F1
#
_cell.length_a   1.000
_cell.length_b   1.000
_cell.length_c   1.000
_cell.angle_alpha   90.00
_cell.angle_beta   90.00
_cell.angle_gamma   90.00
#
_symmetry.space_group_name_H-M   'P 1'
#
loop_
_entity.id
_entity.type
_entity.pdbx_description
1 polymer ?
#
loop_
_entity_poly.entity_id
_entity_poly.type
_entity_poly.pdbx_seq_one_letter_code
_entity_poly.pdbx_strand_id
1 'polypeptide(L)'
;QEATFASPGLTLNTASLSFELNGATVDKLAVTGSASLTGTNSINIVPVGPLTAGTYNLITAASGLDAGGTFAFGSTGTTTQTVAFGTEAYTLSLNNAAGVESVTVGTPISITGVTWAGQTNGNGAADSTWSNGANSNWAAGPSAVAFTNGTAVTFGDTNAANGGLAITNSTVTVATGGVNPTSTTFDNTAVNYTVGGAAIGGSGGITKLGTGSLTLSSANSYSGVTTINAGTIILGNAAALGAGTGTPDGTTISSGATLDLGGVSNGANSAAGSERLTGSGTGMGGNGAIVSSGIIATPFIGVRYLTLAGDTTLGFSNRWDIGSSTAANNGFVGGGFNLSFLGTASAAQVSLNFLGETDLGDINVNLGSSPTTNILYLQGDTTLGQTSKTMTITGGSALEVFTNSTLASYNKKFDLDNGTIRISKTGATSLPGTIKLTNGNTITANGATVAITASDVISGGGGLTKAGSGSLTLSGASIYTGSTISSAGTLSLTGSLTGSNVSTSGTGIISQSATGVIAGTGVTFTHGSSGTSTLAGANTYTGDTTLSAGTVAISNAASFGTGNVLVTGASRINATGGITYANAI
;
A
#
# COMPACT_ATOMS: atom_id res chain seq x y z
N GLN A 1 20.76 -33.12 -18.43
CA GLN A 1 22.06 -33.34 -19.12
C GLN A 1 22.01 -34.78 -19.62
N GLU A 2 22.11 -34.99 -20.93
CA GLU A 2 21.88 -36.26 -21.63
C GLU A 2 22.76 -37.39 -21.09
N ALA A 3 22.21 -38.22 -20.21
CA ALA A 3 22.96 -39.26 -19.53
C ALA A 3 22.42 -40.64 -19.89
N THR A 4 23.31 -41.52 -20.39
CA THR A 4 23.03 -42.96 -20.42
C THR A 4 23.55 -43.57 -19.13
N PHE A 5 22.63 -44.01 -18.27
CA PHE A 5 22.99 -44.75 -17.06
C PHE A 5 23.05 -46.24 -17.37
N ALA A 6 24.17 -46.88 -17.07
CA ALA A 6 24.32 -48.32 -17.25
C ALA A 6 24.13 -49.08 -15.93
N SER A 7 23.34 -50.16 -15.93
CA SER A 7 23.19 -51.05 -14.76
C SER A 7 23.23 -52.52 -15.18
N PRO A 8 23.88 -53.41 -14.41
CA PRO A 8 23.89 -54.85 -14.69
C PRO A 8 22.52 -55.53 -14.47
N GLY A 9 21.60 -54.89 -13.76
CA GLY A 9 20.22 -55.36 -13.54
C GLY A 9 19.33 -54.24 -13.03
N LEU A 10 18.00 -54.42 -13.07
CA LEU A 10 17.04 -53.42 -12.63
C LEU A 10 15.90 -54.06 -11.85
N THR A 11 15.62 -53.57 -10.65
CA THR A 11 14.42 -53.96 -9.89
C THR A 11 13.63 -52.71 -9.58
N LEU A 12 12.38 -52.63 -10.05
CA LEU A 12 11.47 -51.53 -9.74
C LEU A 12 10.23 -52.07 -9.04
N ASN A 13 9.85 -51.43 -7.93
CA ASN A 13 8.63 -51.74 -7.20
C ASN A 13 7.93 -50.44 -6.85
N THR A 14 6.85 -50.12 -7.57
CA THR A 14 6.14 -48.82 -7.42
C THR A 14 7.07 -47.61 -7.48
N ALA A 15 8.13 -47.70 -8.30
CA ALA A 15 9.16 -46.68 -8.41
C ALA A 15 8.68 -45.49 -9.23
N SER A 16 9.32 -44.33 -9.05
CA SER A 16 9.12 -43.14 -9.90
C SER A 16 10.43 -42.76 -10.58
N LEU A 17 10.41 -42.69 -11.91
CA LEU A 17 11.57 -42.33 -12.73
C LEU A 17 11.24 -41.06 -13.53
N SER A 18 12.20 -40.15 -13.61
CA SER A 18 12.11 -38.93 -14.43
C SER A 18 13.14 -38.98 -15.54
N PHE A 19 12.72 -38.61 -16.76
CA PHE A 19 13.58 -38.54 -17.94
C PHE A 19 13.44 -37.15 -18.57
N GLU A 20 14.56 -36.50 -18.86
CA GLU A 20 14.57 -35.26 -19.63
C GLU A 20 14.47 -35.57 -21.14
N LEU A 21 13.67 -34.78 -21.85
CA LEU A 21 13.48 -34.90 -23.30
C LEU A 21 13.67 -33.53 -23.97
N ASN A 22 14.50 -33.47 -25.01
CA ASN A 22 14.83 -32.23 -25.73
C ASN A 22 14.90 -32.48 -27.24
N GLY A 23 13.97 -31.94 -28.01
CA GLY A 23 13.91 -32.19 -29.45
C GLY A 23 13.80 -33.69 -29.75
N ALA A 24 14.89 -34.28 -30.27
CA ALA A 24 14.99 -35.70 -30.59
C ALA A 24 15.92 -36.51 -29.65
N THR A 25 16.39 -35.93 -28.55
CA THR A 25 17.26 -36.61 -27.57
C THR A 25 16.52 -36.85 -26.25
N VAL A 26 16.84 -37.98 -25.59
CA VAL A 26 16.24 -38.42 -24.31
C VAL A 26 17.29 -38.95 -23.36
N ASP A 27 17.10 -38.71 -22.07
CA ASP A 27 17.79 -39.47 -21.03
C ASP A 27 17.45 -40.96 -21.15
N LYS A 28 18.42 -41.83 -20.88
CA LYS A 28 18.23 -43.28 -21.07
C LYS A 28 18.83 -44.10 -19.94
N LEU A 29 18.07 -45.09 -19.47
CA LEU A 29 18.56 -46.15 -18.59
C LEU A 29 18.84 -47.43 -19.39
N ALA A 30 20.11 -47.77 -19.57
CA ALA A 30 20.57 -48.97 -20.26
C ALA A 30 20.91 -50.09 -19.27
N VAL A 31 20.04 -51.08 -19.18
CA VAL A 31 20.23 -52.29 -18.36
C VAL A 31 20.85 -53.38 -19.22
N THR A 32 22.04 -53.86 -18.86
CA THR A 32 22.73 -54.90 -19.64
C THR A 32 22.22 -56.31 -19.32
N GLY A 33 21.59 -56.50 -18.16
CA GLY A 33 20.95 -57.74 -17.74
C GLY A 33 19.42 -57.68 -17.79
N SER A 34 18.76 -58.51 -16.98
CA SER A 34 17.29 -58.52 -16.87
C SER A 34 16.77 -57.41 -15.95
N ALA A 35 15.52 -57.01 -16.21
CA ALA A 35 14.72 -56.21 -15.31
C ALA A 35 13.69 -57.09 -14.57
N SER A 36 13.27 -56.63 -13.40
CA SER A 36 12.18 -57.20 -12.60
C SER A 36 11.28 -56.07 -12.13
N LEU A 37 10.00 -56.13 -12.46
CA LEU A 37 9.03 -55.10 -12.13
C LEU A 37 7.95 -55.66 -11.20
N THR A 38 7.55 -54.89 -10.20
CA THR A 38 6.32 -55.13 -9.44
C THR A 38 5.52 -53.84 -9.28
N GLY A 39 4.19 -53.97 -9.26
CA GLY A 39 3.27 -52.85 -9.16
C GLY A 39 3.28 -51.95 -10.40
N THR A 40 2.72 -50.74 -10.28
CA THR A 40 2.75 -49.71 -11.33
C THR A 40 3.87 -48.72 -11.02
N ASN A 41 4.82 -48.61 -11.93
CA ASN A 41 5.96 -47.71 -11.85
C ASN A 41 5.65 -46.45 -12.66
N SER A 42 5.90 -45.29 -12.08
CA SER A 42 5.62 -43.99 -12.69
C SER A 42 6.78 -43.53 -13.57
N ILE A 43 6.48 -43.15 -14.81
CA ILE A 43 7.37 -42.42 -15.71
C ILE A 43 6.94 -40.96 -15.71
N ASN A 44 7.88 -40.05 -15.49
CA ASN A 44 7.70 -38.61 -15.63
C ASN A 44 8.61 -38.12 -16.76
N ILE A 45 8.02 -37.53 -17.80
CA ILE A 45 8.77 -36.92 -18.89
C ILE A 45 8.87 -35.43 -18.60
N VAL A 46 10.09 -34.90 -18.58
CA VAL A 46 10.36 -33.49 -18.36
C VAL A 46 10.89 -32.88 -19.67
N PRO A 47 10.02 -32.28 -20.49
CA PRO A 47 10.47 -31.48 -21.62
C PRO A 47 11.37 -30.34 -21.12
N VAL A 48 12.58 -30.26 -21.67
CA VAL A 48 13.51 -29.13 -21.42
C VAL A 48 13.66 -28.24 -22.66
N GLY A 49 12.86 -28.53 -23.69
CA GLY A 49 12.78 -27.82 -24.97
C GLY A 49 11.57 -28.31 -25.77
N PRO A 50 11.29 -27.70 -26.93
CA PRO A 50 10.31 -28.21 -27.88
C PRO A 50 10.63 -29.66 -28.26
N LEU A 51 9.61 -30.50 -28.40
CA LEU A 51 9.78 -31.92 -28.69
C LEU A 51 9.60 -32.21 -30.18
N THR A 52 10.34 -33.19 -30.69
CA THR A 52 10.15 -33.72 -32.05
C THR A 52 9.24 -34.94 -31.99
N ALA A 53 8.30 -35.04 -32.93
CA ALA A 53 7.45 -36.24 -33.04
C ALA A 53 8.31 -37.47 -33.38
N GLY A 54 8.10 -38.57 -32.67
CA GLY A 54 8.91 -39.79 -32.80
C GLY A 54 8.83 -40.70 -31.58
N THR A 55 9.50 -41.86 -31.64
CA THR A 55 9.57 -42.82 -30.54
C THR A 55 10.97 -42.85 -29.94
N TYR A 56 11.05 -42.73 -28.62
CA TYR A 56 12.29 -42.60 -27.87
C TYR A 56 12.38 -43.65 -26.76
N ASN A 57 13.48 -44.39 -26.72
CA ASN A 57 13.68 -45.44 -25.71
C ASN A 57 14.12 -44.82 -24.39
N LEU A 58 13.34 -45.04 -23.33
CA LEU A 58 13.61 -44.56 -21.98
C LEU A 58 14.44 -45.58 -21.19
N ILE A 59 14.02 -46.84 -21.22
CA ILE A 59 14.70 -47.95 -20.55
C ILE A 59 14.91 -49.07 -21.56
N THR A 60 16.11 -49.62 -21.61
CA THR A 60 16.38 -50.86 -22.37
C THR A 60 16.93 -51.93 -21.45
N ALA A 61 16.49 -53.17 -21.60
CA ALA A 61 16.95 -54.33 -20.85
C ALA A 61 17.05 -55.57 -21.76
N ALA A 62 17.76 -56.61 -21.32
CA ALA A 62 17.77 -57.87 -22.06
C ALA A 62 16.40 -58.56 -22.07
N SER A 63 15.64 -58.45 -20.96
CA SER A 63 14.28 -58.97 -20.79
C SER A 63 13.66 -58.45 -19.48
N GLY A 64 12.35 -58.64 -19.28
CA GLY A 64 11.66 -58.48 -17.99
C GLY A 64 11.07 -57.09 -17.70
N LEU A 65 11.06 -56.17 -18.67
CA LEU A 65 10.36 -54.88 -18.54
C LEU A 65 8.83 -54.97 -18.71
N ASP A 66 8.30 -56.13 -19.06
CA ASP A 66 6.86 -56.41 -19.17
C ASP A 66 6.38 -57.49 -18.17
N ALA A 67 7.26 -57.96 -17.28
CA ALA A 67 6.99 -59.08 -16.38
C ALA A 67 6.71 -58.62 -14.94
N GLY A 68 5.47 -58.79 -14.48
CA GLY A 68 5.08 -58.62 -13.06
C GLY A 68 4.69 -57.20 -12.62
N GLY A 69 4.91 -56.19 -13.47
CA GLY A 69 4.56 -54.79 -13.20
C GLY A 69 4.24 -54.01 -14.49
N THR A 70 3.90 -52.73 -14.34
CA THR A 70 3.52 -51.83 -15.45
C THR A 70 4.23 -50.49 -15.36
N PHE A 71 4.23 -49.72 -16.46
CA PHE A 71 4.61 -48.32 -16.50
C PHE A 71 3.39 -47.44 -16.80
N ALA A 72 3.32 -46.28 -16.16
CA ALA A 72 2.27 -45.29 -16.36
C ALA A 72 2.81 -43.88 -16.16
N PHE A 73 2.13 -42.88 -16.69
CA PHE A 73 2.37 -41.48 -16.35
C PHE A 73 1.78 -41.17 -14.98
N GLY A 74 2.63 -40.67 -14.07
CA GLY A 74 2.26 -40.39 -12.68
C GLY A 74 1.73 -41.62 -11.93
N SER A 75 1.00 -41.36 -10.84
CA SER A 75 0.35 -42.40 -10.03
C SER A 75 -1.02 -42.84 -10.59
N THR A 76 -1.44 -42.31 -11.74
CA THR A 76 -2.81 -42.43 -12.26
C THR A 76 -3.06 -43.68 -13.10
N GLY A 77 -2.02 -44.46 -13.41
CA GLY A 77 -2.15 -45.70 -14.20
C GLY A 77 -2.39 -45.49 -15.70
N THR A 78 -2.29 -44.25 -16.19
CA THR A 78 -2.51 -43.93 -17.62
C THR A 78 -1.25 -44.14 -18.44
N THR A 79 -1.38 -44.68 -19.66
CA THR A 79 -0.26 -44.86 -20.60
C THR A 79 -0.17 -43.74 -21.63
N THR A 80 -1.08 -42.77 -21.59
CA THR A 80 -1.08 -41.59 -22.46
C THR A 80 -1.25 -40.33 -21.62
N GLN A 81 -0.46 -39.30 -21.91
CA GLN A 81 -0.51 -38.00 -21.25
C GLN A 81 -0.28 -36.91 -22.30
N THR A 82 -0.94 -35.76 -22.16
CA THR A 82 -0.58 -34.58 -22.96
C THR A 82 0.27 -33.65 -22.11
N VAL A 83 1.40 -33.18 -22.64
CA VAL A 83 2.28 -32.20 -22.00
C VAL A 83 2.33 -30.92 -22.84
N ALA A 84 2.41 -29.76 -22.21
CA ALA A 84 2.58 -28.48 -22.89
C ALA A 84 3.99 -27.93 -22.63
N PHE A 85 4.68 -27.45 -23.66
CA PHE A 85 5.95 -26.71 -23.57
C PHE A 85 5.91 -25.50 -24.50
N GLY A 86 6.18 -24.31 -23.96
CA GLY A 86 6.15 -23.08 -24.75
C GLY A 86 4.78 -22.83 -25.37
N THR A 87 4.72 -22.83 -26.71
CA THR A 87 3.50 -22.61 -27.50
C THR A 87 2.99 -23.88 -28.17
N GLU A 88 3.42 -25.06 -27.70
CA GLU A 88 3.01 -26.35 -28.26
C GLU A 88 2.56 -27.32 -27.16
N ALA A 89 1.62 -28.22 -27.51
CA ALA A 89 1.27 -29.37 -26.69
C ALA A 89 1.46 -30.67 -27.47
N TYR A 90 1.91 -31.71 -26.77
CA TYR A 90 2.32 -33.00 -27.31
C TYR A 90 1.60 -34.12 -26.58
N THR A 91 1.00 -35.04 -27.33
CA THR A 91 0.52 -36.30 -26.77
C THR A 91 1.69 -37.27 -26.65
N LEU A 92 1.93 -37.77 -25.44
CA LEU A 92 2.93 -38.77 -25.11
C LEU A 92 2.24 -40.11 -24.86
N SER A 93 2.76 -41.19 -25.42
CA SER A 93 2.25 -42.54 -25.19
C SER A 93 3.39 -43.48 -24.82
N LEU A 94 3.29 -44.10 -23.63
CA LEU A 94 4.22 -45.15 -23.18
C LEU A 94 3.96 -46.44 -23.94
N ASN A 95 5.04 -47.08 -24.39
CA ASN A 95 5.02 -48.34 -25.13
C ASN A 95 5.99 -49.30 -24.43
N ASN A 96 5.41 -50.21 -23.66
CA ASN A 96 6.13 -51.23 -22.90
C ASN A 96 6.26 -52.54 -23.71
N ALA A 97 7.46 -53.09 -23.74
CA ALA A 97 7.77 -54.42 -24.27
C ALA A 97 8.87 -55.08 -23.43
N ALA A 98 9.03 -56.41 -23.56
CA ALA A 98 9.97 -57.21 -22.76
C ALA A 98 11.37 -56.63 -22.56
N GLY A 99 11.94 -55.98 -23.57
CA GLY A 99 13.28 -55.40 -23.52
C GLY A 99 13.35 -53.88 -23.61
N VAL A 100 12.21 -53.18 -23.73
CA VAL A 100 12.22 -51.72 -23.89
C VAL A 100 10.96 -51.08 -23.33
N GLU A 101 11.15 -49.99 -22.59
CA GLU A 101 10.11 -49.01 -22.30
C GLU A 101 10.44 -47.75 -23.12
N SER A 102 9.49 -47.28 -23.91
CA SER A 102 9.68 -46.14 -24.82
C SER A 102 8.51 -45.17 -24.77
N VAL A 103 8.76 -43.90 -25.04
CA VAL A 103 7.72 -42.88 -25.20
C VAL A 103 7.59 -42.50 -26.67
N THR A 104 6.37 -42.50 -27.18
CA THR A 104 6.03 -41.92 -28.48
C THR A 104 5.51 -40.51 -28.27
N VAL A 105 6.16 -39.54 -28.92
CA VAL A 105 5.75 -38.13 -28.98
C VAL A 105 4.93 -37.94 -30.26
N GLY A 106 3.68 -37.51 -30.10
CA GLY A 106 2.79 -37.17 -31.21
C GLY A 106 3.14 -35.86 -31.89
N THR A 107 2.48 -35.57 -33.01
CA THR A 107 2.60 -34.26 -33.68
C THR A 107 2.10 -33.14 -32.77
N PRO A 108 2.85 -32.03 -32.61
CA PRO A 108 2.43 -30.93 -31.75
C PRO A 108 1.16 -30.26 -32.25
N ILE A 109 0.38 -29.75 -31.29
CA ILE A 109 -0.68 -28.76 -31.54
C ILE A 109 -0.22 -27.39 -31.03
N SER A 110 -0.50 -26.33 -31.78
CA SER A 110 -0.18 -24.97 -31.35
C SER A 110 -1.13 -24.50 -30.25
N ILE A 111 -0.57 -23.88 -29.22
CA ILE A 111 -1.28 -23.28 -28.08
C ILE A 111 -0.69 -21.90 -27.78
N THR A 112 -1.48 -21.03 -27.14
CA THR A 112 -0.98 -19.74 -26.61
C THR A 112 -0.53 -19.83 -25.16
N GLY A 113 -0.78 -20.96 -24.52
CA GLY A 113 -0.60 -21.22 -23.10
C GLY A 113 -1.62 -22.26 -22.64
N VAL A 114 -1.67 -22.51 -21.33
CA VAL A 114 -2.60 -23.46 -20.72
C VAL A 114 -3.45 -22.79 -19.65
N THR A 115 -4.70 -23.22 -19.52
CA THR A 115 -5.63 -22.68 -18.52
C THR A 115 -5.77 -23.64 -17.33
N TRP A 116 -5.84 -23.13 -16.11
CA TRP A 116 -6.04 -23.96 -14.92
C TRP A 116 -7.36 -24.73 -15.04
N ALA A 117 -7.28 -26.05 -14.97
CA ALA A 117 -8.45 -26.92 -15.08
C ALA A 117 -9.13 -27.14 -13.73
N GLY A 118 -8.41 -26.99 -12.61
CA GLY A 118 -8.95 -26.99 -11.24
C GLY A 118 -10.12 -27.95 -11.02
N GLN A 119 -9.83 -29.23 -10.81
CA GLN A 119 -10.78 -30.35 -10.78
C GLN A 119 -12.27 -30.05 -10.71
N THR A 120 -12.99 -30.62 -11.67
CA THR A 120 -14.42 -30.94 -11.56
C THR A 120 -14.69 -32.20 -12.40
N ASN A 121 -15.53 -33.10 -11.91
CA ASN A 121 -16.16 -34.21 -12.66
C ASN A 121 -15.22 -35.15 -13.46
N GLY A 122 -13.97 -35.33 -13.03
CA GLY A 122 -13.05 -36.32 -13.60
C GLY A 122 -12.15 -35.82 -14.75
N ASN A 123 -12.23 -34.55 -15.14
CA ASN A 123 -11.36 -33.96 -16.17
C ASN A 123 -10.29 -33.05 -15.52
N GLY A 124 -9.09 -33.61 -15.37
CA GLY A 124 -7.93 -33.02 -14.67
C GLY A 124 -7.36 -33.99 -13.62
N ALA A 125 -6.18 -33.72 -13.03
CA ALA A 125 -5.64 -34.58 -11.99
C ALA A 125 -6.38 -34.38 -10.65
N ALA A 126 -6.44 -35.42 -9.82
CA ALA A 126 -7.25 -35.44 -8.59
C ALA A 126 -6.69 -34.57 -7.43
N ASP A 127 -5.74 -33.67 -7.68
CA ASP A 127 -5.10 -32.82 -6.68
C ASP A 127 -5.23 -31.31 -6.99
N SER A 128 -4.68 -30.47 -6.11
CA SER A 128 -4.62 -29.00 -6.24
C SER A 128 -3.24 -28.50 -6.64
N THR A 129 -2.37 -29.39 -7.12
CA THR A 129 -0.94 -29.12 -7.21
C THR A 129 -0.58 -28.54 -8.57
N TRP A 130 0.20 -27.46 -8.62
CA TRP A 130 0.85 -27.00 -9.83
C TRP A 130 2.26 -27.58 -9.89
N SER A 131 2.45 -28.57 -10.76
CA SER A 131 3.70 -29.33 -10.88
C SER A 131 4.30 -29.21 -12.28
N ASN A 132 5.62 -29.30 -12.39
CA ASN A 132 6.33 -29.40 -13.67
C ASN A 132 6.34 -30.85 -14.19
N GLY A 133 5.61 -31.14 -15.27
CA GLY A 133 5.58 -32.41 -16.00
C GLY A 133 4.71 -33.51 -15.40
N ALA A 134 4.27 -33.38 -14.15
CA ALA A 134 3.69 -34.52 -13.42
C ALA A 134 2.17 -34.68 -13.57
N ASN A 135 1.39 -33.61 -13.40
CA ASN A 135 -0.07 -33.71 -13.25
C ASN A 135 -0.83 -32.89 -14.30
N SER A 136 -1.94 -33.46 -14.79
CA SER A 136 -2.77 -32.85 -15.83
C SER A 136 -3.80 -31.88 -15.26
N ASN A 137 -3.37 -30.92 -14.44
CA ASN A 137 -4.24 -29.89 -13.83
C ASN A 137 -4.47 -28.66 -14.71
N TRP A 138 -4.04 -28.74 -15.97
CA TRP A 138 -4.14 -27.66 -16.93
C TRP A 138 -4.96 -28.12 -18.12
N ALA A 139 -5.39 -27.16 -18.94
CA ALA A 139 -6.13 -27.42 -20.15
C ALA A 139 -5.53 -26.69 -21.35
N ALA A 140 -5.48 -27.39 -22.48
CA ALA A 140 -5.22 -26.83 -23.80
C ALA A 140 -6.49 -27.06 -24.64
N GLY A 141 -7.37 -26.05 -24.68
CA GLY A 141 -8.73 -26.23 -25.20
C GLY A 141 -9.49 -27.30 -24.40
N PRO A 142 -10.10 -28.31 -25.04
CA PRO A 142 -10.87 -29.36 -24.35
C PRO A 142 -10.00 -30.45 -23.71
N SER A 143 -8.67 -30.42 -23.88
CA SER A 143 -7.78 -31.48 -23.43
C SER A 143 -7.11 -31.14 -22.11
N ALA A 144 -7.13 -32.07 -21.15
CA ALA A 144 -6.32 -31.97 -19.93
C ALA A 144 -4.83 -32.20 -20.27
N VAL A 145 -3.97 -31.31 -19.79
CA VAL A 145 -2.54 -31.29 -20.09
C VAL A 145 -1.71 -31.09 -18.82
N ALA A 146 -0.52 -31.67 -18.80
CA ALA A 146 0.47 -31.38 -17.77
C ALA A 146 1.27 -30.13 -18.17
N PHE A 147 1.41 -29.20 -17.23
CA PHE A 147 2.23 -28.01 -17.39
C PHE A 147 3.70 -28.39 -17.37
N THR A 148 4.52 -27.69 -18.16
CA THR A 148 5.97 -27.71 -18.00
C THR A 148 6.53 -26.28 -17.95
N ASN A 149 7.64 -26.13 -17.24
CA ASN A 149 8.38 -24.87 -17.16
C ASN A 149 8.67 -24.34 -18.57
N GLY A 150 8.51 -23.03 -18.77
CA GLY A 150 8.56 -22.41 -20.10
C GLY A 150 7.19 -22.24 -20.77
N THR A 151 6.10 -22.74 -20.17
CA THR A 151 4.74 -22.57 -20.69
C THR A 151 4.03 -21.37 -20.05
N ALA A 152 3.25 -20.63 -20.83
CA ALA A 152 2.40 -19.56 -20.30
C ALA A 152 1.15 -20.15 -19.63
N VAL A 153 0.72 -19.58 -18.50
CA VAL A 153 -0.42 -20.09 -17.73
C VAL A 153 -1.48 -19.03 -17.49
N THR A 154 -2.75 -19.45 -17.47
CA THR A 154 -3.90 -18.60 -17.12
C THR A 154 -4.81 -19.30 -16.12
N PHE A 155 -5.16 -18.61 -15.04
CA PHE A 155 -6.17 -19.02 -14.08
C PHE A 155 -7.44 -18.21 -14.37
N GLY A 156 -8.57 -18.85 -14.61
CA GLY A 156 -9.82 -18.17 -14.96
C GLY A 156 -11.02 -18.79 -14.27
N ASP A 157 -12.23 -18.30 -14.55
CA ASP A 157 -13.43 -18.76 -13.83
C ASP A 157 -13.95 -20.13 -14.29
N THR A 158 -13.47 -20.66 -15.43
CA THR A 158 -13.99 -21.90 -16.05
C THR A 158 -12.90 -22.90 -16.45
N ASN A 159 -13.22 -24.19 -16.39
CA ASN A 159 -12.39 -25.30 -16.82
C ASN A 159 -12.65 -25.62 -18.30
N ALA A 160 -11.73 -25.23 -19.18
CA ALA A 160 -11.83 -25.50 -20.61
C ALA A 160 -11.83 -27.01 -20.95
N ALA A 161 -11.13 -27.84 -20.17
CA ALA A 161 -11.12 -29.30 -20.36
C ALA A 161 -12.42 -29.99 -19.92
N ASN A 162 -13.32 -29.27 -19.24
CA ASN A 162 -14.59 -29.80 -18.75
C ASN A 162 -15.78 -28.99 -19.28
N GLY A 163 -15.78 -28.72 -20.58
CA GLY A 163 -16.89 -28.05 -21.27
C GLY A 163 -17.15 -26.62 -20.79
N GLY A 164 -16.17 -25.96 -20.17
CA GLY A 164 -16.32 -24.59 -19.66
C GLY A 164 -17.11 -24.49 -18.35
N LEU A 165 -17.25 -25.59 -17.59
CA LEU A 165 -17.85 -25.54 -16.26
C LEU A 165 -17.02 -24.69 -15.30
N ALA A 166 -17.66 -24.13 -14.27
CA ALA A 166 -17.00 -23.26 -13.30
C ALA A 166 -15.88 -23.97 -12.54
N ILE A 167 -14.78 -23.27 -12.29
CA ILE A 167 -13.71 -23.74 -11.41
C ILE A 167 -14.23 -23.77 -9.98
N THR A 168 -14.16 -24.93 -9.33
CA THR A 168 -14.51 -25.09 -7.91
C THR A 168 -13.29 -25.23 -7.01
N ASN A 169 -12.13 -25.62 -7.57
CA ASN A 169 -10.88 -25.70 -6.83
C ASN A 169 -9.96 -24.52 -7.17
N SER A 170 -10.02 -23.48 -6.32
CA SER A 170 -9.26 -22.24 -6.47
C SER A 170 -8.08 -22.13 -5.50
N THR A 171 -7.83 -23.16 -4.71
CA THR A 171 -6.60 -23.29 -3.92
C THR A 171 -5.57 -24.01 -4.77
N VAL A 172 -4.42 -23.39 -5.00
CA VAL A 172 -3.34 -23.92 -5.84
C VAL A 172 -2.10 -24.09 -5.00
N THR A 173 -1.56 -25.31 -4.98
CA THR A 173 -0.32 -25.64 -4.27
C THR A 173 0.81 -25.82 -5.26
N VAL A 174 1.75 -24.89 -5.32
CA VAL A 174 2.97 -25.05 -6.13
C VAL A 174 3.81 -26.19 -5.56
N ALA A 175 4.11 -27.18 -6.41
CA ALA A 175 4.85 -28.38 -6.03
C ALA A 175 6.26 -28.05 -5.51
N THR A 176 6.84 -28.99 -4.76
CA THR A 176 8.25 -28.91 -4.34
C THR A 176 9.16 -28.75 -5.56
N GLY A 177 10.13 -27.83 -5.47
CA GLY A 177 11.00 -27.46 -6.60
C GLY A 177 10.53 -26.21 -7.37
N GLY A 178 9.30 -25.75 -7.14
CA GLY A 178 8.76 -24.55 -7.78
C GLY A 178 8.40 -24.74 -9.25
N VAL A 179 7.91 -23.67 -9.87
CA VAL A 179 7.47 -23.63 -11.27
C VAL A 179 7.98 -22.36 -11.94
N ASN A 180 8.30 -22.42 -13.22
CA ASN A 180 8.88 -21.31 -13.98
C ASN A 180 8.09 -21.07 -15.28
N PRO A 181 6.86 -20.55 -15.21
CA PRO A 181 6.11 -20.18 -16.40
C PRO A 181 6.75 -18.98 -17.12
N THR A 182 6.46 -18.83 -18.42
CA THR A 182 6.87 -17.64 -19.19
C THR A 182 6.01 -16.41 -18.88
N SER A 183 4.77 -16.62 -18.43
CA SER A 183 3.87 -15.60 -17.90
C SER A 183 2.78 -16.26 -17.06
N THR A 184 2.31 -15.58 -16.02
CA THR A 184 1.20 -16.05 -15.17
C THR A 184 0.06 -15.04 -15.21
N THR A 185 -1.10 -15.43 -15.72
CA THR A 185 -2.30 -14.56 -15.74
C THR A 185 -3.36 -15.11 -14.81
N PHE A 186 -3.98 -14.24 -14.02
CA PHE A 186 -5.19 -14.54 -13.25
C PHE A 186 -6.31 -13.66 -13.81
N ASP A 187 -7.21 -14.24 -14.59
CA ASP A 187 -8.40 -13.58 -15.16
C ASP A 187 -9.66 -14.13 -14.50
N ASN A 188 -9.81 -13.79 -13.23
CA ASN A 188 -10.85 -14.33 -12.36
C ASN A 188 -11.77 -13.21 -11.88
N THR A 189 -13.08 -13.39 -12.11
CA THR A 189 -14.14 -12.46 -11.73
C THR A 189 -15.04 -13.07 -10.66
N ALA A 190 -15.40 -14.34 -10.81
CA ALA A 190 -16.30 -15.06 -9.90
C ALA A 190 -15.52 -15.89 -8.86
N VAL A 191 -14.38 -16.44 -9.26
CA VAL A 191 -13.53 -17.30 -8.44
C VAL A 191 -12.46 -16.46 -7.75
N ASN A 192 -12.15 -16.78 -6.49
CA ASN A 192 -11.02 -16.17 -5.77
C ASN A 192 -9.92 -17.21 -5.60
N TYR A 193 -8.73 -16.92 -6.13
CA TYR A 193 -7.60 -17.84 -6.09
C TYR A 193 -6.74 -17.64 -4.85
N THR A 194 -6.26 -18.72 -4.27
CA THR A 194 -5.19 -18.72 -3.26
C THR A 194 -4.06 -19.61 -3.74
N VAL A 195 -2.86 -19.06 -3.88
CA VAL A 195 -1.68 -19.78 -4.36
C VAL A 195 -0.62 -19.83 -3.27
N GLY A 196 -0.22 -21.04 -2.89
CA GLY A 196 0.81 -21.29 -1.87
C GLY A 196 1.73 -22.44 -2.27
N GLY A 197 2.57 -22.92 -1.35
CA GLY A 197 3.56 -23.98 -1.61
C GLY A 197 4.94 -23.39 -1.94
N ALA A 198 5.66 -24.01 -2.88
CA ALA A 198 6.97 -23.50 -3.32
C ALA A 198 6.85 -22.20 -4.15
N ALA A 199 7.98 -21.66 -4.58
CA ALA A 199 8.03 -20.41 -5.34
C ALA A 199 7.50 -20.56 -6.77
N ILE A 200 6.74 -19.55 -7.22
CA ILE A 200 6.67 -19.22 -8.65
C ILE A 200 7.95 -18.46 -9.00
N GLY A 201 8.71 -18.99 -9.96
CA GLY A 201 9.96 -18.46 -10.47
C GLY A 201 9.90 -18.12 -11.95
N GLY A 202 11.06 -17.95 -12.57
CA GLY A 202 11.21 -17.67 -14.01
C GLY A 202 11.20 -16.17 -14.34
N SER A 203 11.34 -15.87 -15.63
CA SER A 203 11.37 -14.49 -16.13
C SER A 203 9.98 -13.86 -16.31
N GLY A 204 8.92 -14.67 -16.23
CA GLY A 204 7.55 -14.21 -16.38
C GLY A 204 7.07 -13.35 -15.21
N GLY A 205 6.14 -12.44 -15.49
CA GLY A 205 5.43 -11.67 -14.47
C GLY A 205 4.10 -12.29 -14.07
N ILE A 206 3.42 -11.65 -13.10
CA ILE A 206 2.03 -11.94 -12.75
C ILE A 206 1.13 -10.83 -13.30
N THR A 207 0.11 -11.18 -14.10
CA THR A 207 -0.94 -10.25 -14.53
C THR A 207 -2.27 -10.62 -13.88
N LYS A 208 -2.88 -9.69 -13.15
CA LYS A 208 -4.19 -9.85 -12.53
C LYS A 208 -5.24 -9.04 -13.31
N LEU A 209 -6.18 -9.77 -13.91
CA LEU A 209 -7.39 -9.31 -14.59
C LEU A 209 -8.63 -9.78 -13.79
N GLY A 210 -9.82 -9.36 -14.21
CA GLY A 210 -11.07 -9.71 -13.53
C GLY A 210 -11.22 -9.11 -12.12
N THR A 211 -12.44 -9.03 -11.61
CA THR A 211 -12.73 -8.35 -10.33
C THR A 211 -12.51 -9.21 -9.08
N GLY A 212 -12.26 -10.52 -9.24
CA GLY A 212 -12.00 -11.44 -8.13
C GLY A 212 -10.65 -11.16 -7.45
N SER A 213 -10.36 -11.89 -6.38
CA SER A 213 -9.09 -11.76 -5.64
C SER A 213 -8.09 -12.87 -5.97
N LEU A 214 -6.82 -12.55 -5.76
CA LEU A 214 -5.69 -13.47 -5.79
C LEU A 214 -4.88 -13.33 -4.50
N THR A 215 -4.82 -14.37 -3.69
CA THR A 215 -3.92 -14.43 -2.52
C THR A 215 -2.62 -15.14 -2.88
N LEU A 216 -1.47 -14.49 -2.68
CA LEU A 216 -0.14 -15.07 -2.90
C LEU A 216 0.55 -15.36 -1.56
N SER A 217 0.64 -16.64 -1.18
CA SER A 217 1.10 -17.08 0.14
C SER A 217 2.54 -17.60 0.17
N SER A 218 3.23 -17.66 -0.98
CA SER A 218 4.60 -18.15 -1.10
C SER A 218 5.62 -17.02 -1.24
N ALA A 219 6.87 -17.30 -0.86
CA ALA A 219 8.01 -16.48 -1.23
C ALA A 219 8.36 -16.76 -2.69
N ASN A 220 7.90 -15.91 -3.61
CA ASN A 220 8.06 -16.08 -5.04
C ASN A 220 9.41 -15.48 -5.51
N SER A 221 9.94 -16.01 -6.60
CA SER A 221 11.27 -15.64 -7.14
C SER A 221 11.24 -15.24 -8.61
N TYR A 222 10.06 -15.07 -9.20
CA TYR A 222 9.94 -14.59 -10.58
C TYR A 222 10.51 -13.18 -10.70
N SER A 223 11.10 -12.87 -11.86
CA SER A 223 11.78 -11.57 -12.11
C SER A 223 11.00 -10.61 -13.00
N GLY A 224 9.89 -11.06 -13.60
CA GLY A 224 9.00 -10.19 -14.37
C GLY A 224 8.11 -9.31 -13.48
N VAL A 225 7.52 -8.27 -14.07
CA VAL A 225 6.65 -7.31 -13.37
C VAL A 225 5.36 -7.96 -12.87
N THR A 226 4.84 -7.46 -11.75
CA THR A 226 3.45 -7.74 -11.36
C THR A 226 2.54 -6.61 -11.85
N THR A 227 1.48 -6.94 -12.57
CA THR A 227 0.52 -5.96 -13.10
C THR A 227 -0.89 -6.28 -12.61
N ILE A 228 -1.49 -5.35 -11.86
CA ILE A 228 -2.86 -5.45 -11.36
C ILE A 228 -3.74 -4.53 -12.19
N ASN A 229 -4.44 -5.10 -13.17
CA ASN A 229 -5.35 -4.35 -14.03
C ASN A 229 -6.76 -4.25 -13.44
N ALA A 230 -7.19 -5.26 -12.67
CA ALA A 230 -8.50 -5.28 -12.01
C ALA A 230 -8.50 -6.18 -10.78
N GLY A 231 -9.48 -6.00 -9.89
CA GLY A 231 -9.64 -6.80 -8.68
C GLY A 231 -8.54 -6.55 -7.66
N THR A 232 -8.23 -7.56 -6.86
CA THR A 232 -7.29 -7.43 -5.73
C THR A 232 -6.23 -8.52 -5.74
N ILE A 233 -4.96 -8.14 -5.54
CA ILE A 233 -3.91 -9.09 -5.08
C ILE A 233 -3.75 -8.90 -3.57
N ILE A 234 -3.76 -10.00 -2.81
CA ILE A 234 -3.55 -10.04 -1.37
C ILE A 234 -2.22 -10.74 -1.07
N LEU A 235 -1.34 -10.09 -0.32
CA LEU A 235 -0.05 -10.66 0.07
C LEU A 235 -0.22 -11.55 1.31
N GLY A 236 -0.08 -12.86 1.13
CA GLY A 236 0.05 -13.83 2.23
C GLY A 236 1.50 -14.06 2.66
N ASN A 237 2.48 -13.48 1.96
CA ASN A 237 3.91 -13.58 2.25
C ASN A 237 4.64 -12.28 1.89
N ALA A 238 5.63 -11.86 2.69
CA ALA A 238 6.40 -10.64 2.46
C ALA A 238 7.23 -10.65 1.15
N ALA A 239 7.55 -11.83 0.62
CA ALA A 239 8.25 -12.01 -0.66
C ALA A 239 7.30 -12.52 -1.78
N ALA A 240 6.01 -12.22 -1.69
CA ALA A 240 5.01 -12.71 -2.65
C ALA A 240 5.12 -12.07 -4.06
N LEU A 241 5.68 -10.86 -4.16
CA LEU A 241 5.74 -10.08 -5.41
C LEU A 241 6.97 -10.39 -6.29
N GLY A 242 7.68 -11.48 -6.00
CA GLY A 242 8.83 -11.91 -6.79
C GLY A 242 10.15 -11.28 -6.34
N ALA A 243 11.16 -11.35 -7.20
CA ALA A 243 12.53 -10.97 -6.88
C ALA A 243 12.78 -9.46 -6.86
N GLY A 244 11.86 -8.63 -7.37
CA GLY A 244 11.93 -7.16 -7.35
C GLY A 244 13.25 -6.56 -7.88
N THR A 245 13.91 -7.24 -8.83
CA THR A 245 15.28 -6.92 -9.31
C THR A 245 15.41 -6.95 -10.85
N GLY A 246 14.30 -7.08 -11.59
CA GLY A 246 14.28 -7.03 -13.07
C GLY A 246 14.25 -5.61 -13.63
N THR A 247 14.43 -5.44 -14.94
CA THR A 247 14.06 -4.18 -15.64
C THR A 247 13.05 -4.54 -16.74
N PRO A 248 11.79 -4.06 -16.67
CA PRO A 248 11.22 -3.28 -15.57
C PRO A 248 11.06 -4.15 -14.30
N ASP A 249 11.33 -3.58 -13.13
CA ASP A 249 10.97 -4.12 -11.82
C ASP A 249 9.63 -3.54 -11.38
N GLY A 250 9.04 -4.15 -10.36
CA GLY A 250 7.96 -3.53 -9.61
C GLY A 250 6.58 -4.09 -9.92
N THR A 251 5.64 -3.49 -9.18
CA THR A 251 4.23 -3.83 -9.21
C THR A 251 3.46 -2.61 -9.65
N THR A 252 2.72 -2.73 -10.76
CA THR A 252 1.86 -1.68 -11.30
C THR A 252 0.40 -1.92 -10.92
N ILE A 253 -0.27 -0.91 -10.37
CA ILE A 253 -1.65 -0.97 -9.90
C ILE A 253 -2.48 0.02 -10.74
N SER A 254 -3.32 -0.51 -11.62
CA SER A 254 -4.20 0.28 -12.46
C SER A 254 -5.32 0.91 -11.67
N SER A 255 -5.85 2.04 -12.16
CA SER A 255 -7.01 2.69 -11.56
C SER A 255 -8.20 1.74 -11.43
N GLY A 256 -8.68 1.56 -10.20
CA GLY A 256 -9.78 0.65 -9.86
C GLY A 256 -9.33 -0.72 -9.34
N ALA A 257 -8.04 -1.05 -9.42
CA ALA A 257 -7.47 -2.26 -8.82
C ALA A 257 -6.84 -1.99 -7.44
N THR A 258 -6.63 -3.05 -6.65
CA THR A 258 -6.06 -2.95 -5.30
C THR A 258 -4.92 -3.94 -5.08
N LEU A 259 -3.84 -3.46 -4.47
CA LEU A 259 -2.86 -4.29 -3.77
C LEU A 259 -3.16 -4.24 -2.27
N ASP A 260 -3.47 -5.39 -1.68
CA ASP A 260 -3.61 -5.57 -0.25
C ASP A 260 -2.34 -6.19 0.32
N LEU A 261 -1.64 -5.44 1.18
CA LEU A 261 -0.41 -5.86 1.84
C LEU A 261 -0.64 -7.00 2.84
N GLY A 262 -1.88 -7.37 3.16
CA GLY A 262 -2.23 -8.53 3.98
C GLY A 262 -1.70 -8.50 5.43
N GLY A 263 -1.17 -7.36 5.88
CA GLY A 263 -0.44 -7.26 7.15
C GLY A 263 0.97 -7.83 7.11
N VAL A 264 1.47 -8.31 5.96
CA VAL A 264 2.87 -8.68 5.82
C VAL A 264 3.70 -7.43 5.60
N SER A 265 4.88 -7.35 6.22
CA SER A 265 5.80 -6.23 6.01
C SER A 265 6.45 -6.36 4.63
N ASN A 266 6.00 -5.55 3.67
CA ASN A 266 6.63 -5.44 2.35
C ASN A 266 7.86 -4.51 2.43
N GLY A 267 8.92 -5.00 3.10
CA GLY A 267 10.29 -4.49 2.95
C GLY A 267 10.98 -3.94 4.20
N ALA A 268 11.68 -4.82 4.93
CA ALA A 268 13.08 -4.65 5.35
C ALA A 268 13.55 -5.88 6.15
N ASN A 269 14.15 -6.90 5.50
CA ASN A 269 15.43 -7.51 5.93
C ASN A 269 15.95 -8.56 4.94
N SER A 270 16.51 -8.10 3.82
CA SER A 270 17.73 -8.64 3.20
C SER A 270 18.13 -7.62 2.14
N ALA A 271 19.43 -7.34 2.02
CA ALA A 271 20.03 -6.21 1.32
C ALA A 271 19.80 -6.13 -0.23
N ALA A 272 18.69 -6.67 -0.74
CA ALA A 272 18.27 -6.64 -2.15
C ALA A 272 16.73 -6.52 -2.39
N GLY A 273 15.84 -6.45 -1.38
CA GLY A 273 14.37 -6.46 -1.58
C GLY A 273 13.73 -5.07 -1.73
N SER A 274 13.55 -4.60 -2.97
CA SER A 274 13.24 -3.21 -3.35
C SER A 274 11.98 -3.07 -4.20
N GLU A 275 10.92 -3.84 -3.95
CA GLU A 275 9.74 -3.84 -4.83
C GLU A 275 9.15 -2.42 -4.97
N ARG A 276 9.19 -1.89 -6.19
CA ARG A 276 8.70 -0.55 -6.52
C ARG A 276 7.22 -0.64 -6.82
N LEU A 277 6.39 0.08 -6.07
CA LEU A 277 4.97 0.17 -6.36
C LEU A 277 4.71 1.38 -7.25
N THR A 278 3.96 1.19 -8.33
CA THR A 278 3.46 2.28 -9.17
C THR A 278 1.94 2.17 -9.23
N GLY A 279 1.21 3.17 -8.74
CA GLY A 279 -0.24 3.04 -8.55
C GLY A 279 -1.04 4.28 -8.95
N SER A 280 -2.32 4.08 -9.23
CA SER A 280 -3.30 5.14 -9.44
C SER A 280 -4.70 4.71 -9.02
N GLY A 281 -5.59 5.67 -8.84
CA GLY A 281 -7.01 5.49 -8.58
C GLY A 281 -7.36 5.24 -7.12
N THR A 282 -8.66 5.06 -6.89
CA THR A 282 -9.23 4.84 -5.55
C THR A 282 -9.24 3.37 -5.13
N GLY A 283 -8.77 2.47 -6.00
CA GLY A 283 -8.87 1.01 -5.85
C GLY A 283 -10.29 0.45 -5.82
N MET A 284 -10.38 -0.85 -5.60
CA MET A 284 -11.63 -1.60 -5.57
C MET A 284 -12.56 -1.08 -4.46
N GLY A 285 -13.81 -0.77 -4.82
CA GLY A 285 -14.81 -0.22 -3.90
C GLY A 285 -14.51 1.19 -3.37
N GLY A 286 -13.43 1.83 -3.83
CA GLY A 286 -12.98 3.12 -3.31
C GLY A 286 -12.17 3.02 -2.01
N ASN A 287 -11.75 1.82 -1.61
CA ASN A 287 -11.10 1.58 -0.32
C ASN A 287 -9.59 1.86 -0.32
N GLY A 288 -8.99 2.10 -1.48
CA GLY A 288 -7.57 2.32 -1.66
C GLY A 288 -6.98 1.46 -2.77
N ALA A 289 -6.13 2.05 -3.61
CA ALA A 289 -5.29 1.31 -4.56
C ALA A 289 -4.24 0.46 -3.82
N ILE A 290 -3.82 0.91 -2.64
CA ILE A 290 -2.98 0.14 -1.71
C ILE A 290 -3.67 0.14 -0.35
N VAL A 291 -3.83 -1.04 0.24
CA VAL A 291 -4.43 -1.24 1.56
C VAL A 291 -3.61 -2.24 2.37
N SER A 292 -3.93 -2.40 3.65
CA SER A 292 -3.49 -3.55 4.44
C SER A 292 -4.68 -4.11 5.20
N SER A 293 -5.12 -5.33 4.92
CA SER A 293 -6.19 -6.01 5.66
C SER A 293 -5.72 -6.59 7.00
N GLY A 294 -4.43 -6.95 7.09
CA GLY A 294 -3.78 -7.37 8.33
C GLY A 294 -2.96 -6.27 9.00
N ILE A 295 -2.67 -6.42 10.29
CA ILE A 295 -1.77 -5.52 11.02
C ILE A 295 -0.33 -5.81 10.60
N ILE A 296 0.40 -4.79 10.15
CA ILE A 296 1.85 -4.88 9.94
C ILE A 296 2.55 -4.78 11.30
N ALA A 297 3.49 -5.69 11.59
CA ALA A 297 4.28 -5.64 12.82
C ALA A 297 5.38 -4.57 12.74
N THR A 298 5.93 -4.14 13.89
CA THR A 298 6.97 -3.10 13.92
C THR A 298 8.29 -3.57 13.28
N PRO A 299 9.01 -2.70 12.52
CA PRO A 299 8.60 -1.35 12.16
C PRO A 299 7.42 -1.39 11.17
N PHE A 300 6.40 -0.56 11.38
CA PHE A 300 5.12 -0.60 10.65
C PHE A 300 5.24 -0.27 9.14
N ILE A 301 6.44 -0.30 8.56
CA ILE A 301 6.71 0.02 7.16
C ILE A 301 6.06 -1.04 6.27
N GLY A 302 5.00 -0.62 5.58
CA GLY A 302 4.33 -1.42 4.56
C GLY A 302 4.85 -1.14 3.16
N VAL A 303 5.23 0.10 2.84
CA VAL A 303 5.70 0.47 1.49
C VAL A 303 6.92 1.35 1.59
N ARG A 304 8.01 0.97 0.91
CA ARG A 304 9.20 1.80 0.80
C ARG A 304 9.14 2.72 -0.42
N TYR A 305 9.01 2.13 -1.61
CA TYR A 305 9.04 2.82 -2.90
C TYR A 305 7.64 2.92 -3.50
N LEU A 306 7.15 4.14 -3.69
CA LEU A 306 5.82 4.39 -4.25
C LEU A 306 5.86 5.51 -5.29
N THR A 307 5.54 5.21 -6.54
CA THR A 307 5.34 6.19 -7.61
C THR A 307 3.84 6.35 -7.88
N LEU A 308 3.35 7.59 -7.85
CA LEU A 308 1.99 7.90 -8.26
C LEU A 308 1.93 8.04 -9.78
N ALA A 309 1.15 7.19 -10.45
CA ALA A 309 0.85 7.27 -11.88
C ALA A 309 -0.42 8.09 -12.19
N GLY A 310 -1.11 8.53 -11.13
CA GLY A 310 -2.35 9.28 -11.14
C GLY A 310 -2.78 9.60 -9.72
N ASP A 311 -3.90 10.31 -9.57
CA ASP A 311 -4.50 10.54 -8.24
C ASP A 311 -4.73 9.20 -7.53
N THR A 312 -4.21 9.05 -6.32
CA THR A 312 -4.12 7.75 -5.64
C THR A 312 -4.72 7.82 -4.23
N THR A 313 -5.54 6.83 -3.88
CA THR A 313 -6.01 6.63 -2.52
C THR A 313 -5.25 5.48 -1.85
N LEU A 314 -4.80 5.70 -0.62
CA LEU A 314 -4.24 4.70 0.28
C LEU A 314 -5.26 4.41 1.39
N GLY A 315 -5.52 3.12 1.64
CA GLY A 315 -6.53 2.66 2.58
C GLY A 315 -5.95 2.14 3.90
N PHE A 316 -6.61 2.47 5.01
CA PHE A 316 -6.16 2.19 6.37
C PHE A 316 -7.27 1.57 7.21
N SER A 317 -7.41 0.24 7.14
CA SER A 317 -8.19 -0.57 8.09
C SER A 317 -7.40 -0.95 9.35
N ASN A 318 -6.12 -0.59 9.39
CA ASN A 318 -5.19 -0.73 10.51
C ASN A 318 -4.02 0.23 10.27
N ARG A 319 -2.92 0.06 11.00
CA ARG A 319 -1.71 0.88 10.85
C ARG A 319 -0.73 0.26 9.86
N TRP A 320 -0.31 1.06 8.87
CA TRP A 320 0.87 0.81 8.06
C TRP A 320 1.49 2.13 7.59
N ASP A 321 2.80 2.13 7.42
CA ASP A 321 3.62 3.32 7.19
C ASP A 321 4.29 3.25 5.80
N ILE A 322 4.66 4.43 5.29
CA ILE A 322 5.40 4.62 4.03
C ILE A 322 6.78 5.18 4.34
N GLY A 323 7.81 4.67 3.66
CA GLY A 323 9.17 5.19 3.71
C GLY A 323 10.18 4.20 4.30
N SER A 324 11.19 4.73 4.98
CA SER A 324 12.31 3.99 5.59
C SER A 324 12.49 4.39 7.04
N SER A 325 13.13 3.49 7.80
CA SER A 325 13.61 3.77 9.17
C SER A 325 14.90 4.60 9.21
N THR A 326 15.54 4.85 8.05
CA THR A 326 16.77 5.64 7.92
C THR A 326 16.56 6.85 6.99
N ALA A 327 17.34 7.92 7.21
CA ALA A 327 17.29 9.18 6.49
C ALA A 327 17.91 9.11 5.07
N ALA A 328 17.47 8.16 4.25
CA ALA A 328 17.76 8.12 2.82
C ALA A 328 16.47 8.43 2.05
N ASN A 329 16.57 9.02 0.85
CA ASN A 329 15.39 9.27 0.02
C ASN A 329 14.70 7.94 -0.30
N ASN A 330 13.43 7.84 0.11
CA ASN A 330 12.66 6.61 0.06
C ASN A 330 12.04 6.31 -1.31
N GLY A 331 12.36 7.10 -2.34
CA GLY A 331 11.89 6.87 -3.71
C GLY A 331 10.37 6.84 -3.81
N PHE A 332 9.69 7.60 -2.94
CA PHE A 332 8.35 8.08 -3.25
C PHE A 332 8.46 9.01 -4.47
N VAL A 333 7.44 9.07 -5.32
CA VAL A 333 7.37 10.01 -6.45
C VAL A 333 5.92 10.49 -6.57
N GLY A 334 5.67 11.77 -6.26
CA GLY A 334 4.32 12.35 -6.28
C GLY A 334 3.79 12.66 -7.69
N GLY A 335 4.65 13.07 -8.61
CA GLY A 335 4.31 13.30 -10.03
C GLY A 335 3.31 14.45 -10.27
N GLY A 336 3.07 15.31 -9.29
CA GLY A 336 2.02 16.33 -9.38
C GLY A 336 0.61 15.85 -9.02
N PHE A 337 0.45 14.57 -8.70
CA PHE A 337 -0.86 13.94 -8.45
C PHE A 337 -1.34 14.10 -7.02
N ASN A 338 -2.65 13.95 -6.84
CA ASN A 338 -3.28 14.01 -5.53
C ASN A 338 -3.07 12.71 -4.77
N LEU A 339 -2.92 12.82 -3.44
CA LEU A 339 -2.79 11.68 -2.54
C LEU A 339 -3.87 11.73 -1.47
N SER A 340 -4.70 10.68 -1.40
CA SER A 340 -5.76 10.58 -0.41
C SER A 340 -5.47 9.46 0.59
N PHE A 341 -5.64 9.76 1.87
CA PHE A 341 -5.54 8.80 2.99
C PHE A 341 -6.94 8.53 3.51
N LEU A 342 -7.42 7.31 3.34
CA LEU A 342 -8.76 6.89 3.73
C LEU A 342 -8.69 5.82 4.83
N GLY A 343 -9.21 6.13 6.02
CA GLY A 343 -9.29 5.19 7.13
C GLY A 343 -10.70 4.67 7.34
N THR A 344 -10.82 3.36 7.61
CA THR A 344 -12.09 2.70 7.97
C THR A 344 -12.09 2.20 9.41
N ALA A 345 -10.94 2.20 10.07
CA ALA A 345 -10.79 1.75 11.45
C ALA A 345 -10.87 2.89 12.47
N SER A 346 -11.27 2.54 13.70
CA SER A 346 -11.28 3.46 14.86
C SER A 346 -9.89 4.03 15.20
N ALA A 347 -8.83 3.35 14.77
CA ALA A 347 -7.43 3.75 15.01
C ALA A 347 -6.56 3.65 13.75
N ALA A 348 -7.07 4.10 12.60
CA ALA A 348 -6.34 4.11 11.34
C ALA A 348 -5.17 5.11 11.40
N GLN A 349 -3.93 4.62 11.24
CA GLN A 349 -2.72 5.43 11.35
C GLN A 349 -1.77 5.16 10.19
N VAL A 350 -1.03 6.20 9.83
CA VAL A 350 0.02 6.12 8.81
C VAL A 350 1.14 7.07 9.14
N SER A 351 2.37 6.62 8.99
CA SER A 351 3.54 7.49 8.98
C SER A 351 4.09 7.67 7.59
N LEU A 352 4.36 8.91 7.22
CA LEU A 352 5.24 9.26 6.12
C LEU A 352 6.63 9.53 6.72
N ASN A 353 7.58 8.62 6.46
CA ASN A 353 8.92 8.69 7.03
C ASN A 353 9.91 9.20 5.98
N PHE A 354 10.61 10.29 6.28
CA PHE A 354 11.71 10.84 5.45
C PHE A 354 11.36 11.00 3.97
N LEU A 355 10.17 11.54 3.64
CA LEU A 355 9.79 11.78 2.24
C LEU A 355 10.27 13.15 1.76
N GLY A 356 11.18 13.17 0.80
CA GLY A 356 11.70 14.38 0.11
C GLY A 356 10.73 15.02 -0.90
N GLU A 357 9.45 14.75 -0.70
CA GLU A 357 8.22 15.10 -1.43
C GLU A 357 8.01 16.52 -1.97
N THR A 358 8.66 17.00 -3.03
CA THR A 358 8.43 18.40 -3.47
C THR A 358 7.28 18.63 -4.44
N ASP A 359 6.77 17.59 -5.10
CA ASP A 359 5.83 17.74 -6.22
C ASP A 359 4.40 17.23 -5.95
N LEU A 360 4.09 16.75 -4.74
CA LEU A 360 2.74 16.27 -4.41
C LEU A 360 1.65 17.32 -4.70
N GLY A 361 0.55 16.85 -5.29
CA GLY A 361 -0.67 17.60 -5.56
C GLY A 361 -1.47 17.89 -4.30
N ASP A 362 -2.81 17.88 -4.37
CA ASP A 362 -3.67 17.97 -3.19
C ASP A 362 -3.50 16.73 -2.29
N ILE A 363 -3.56 16.93 -0.98
CA ILE A 363 -3.46 15.84 0.00
C ILE A 363 -4.76 15.80 0.79
N ASN A 364 -5.48 14.69 0.75
CA ASN A 364 -6.75 14.55 1.47
C ASN A 364 -6.60 13.54 2.60
N VAL A 365 -6.95 13.91 3.82
CA VAL A 365 -6.80 13.07 5.02
C VAL A 365 -8.18 12.86 5.65
N ASN A 366 -8.69 11.64 5.55
CA ASN A 366 -9.94 11.20 6.16
C ASN A 366 -9.73 9.81 6.79
N LEU A 367 -9.04 9.78 7.92
CA LEU A 367 -8.65 8.56 8.62
C LEU A 367 -9.68 8.08 9.63
N GLY A 368 -10.63 8.92 10.05
CA GLY A 368 -11.70 8.57 10.99
C GLY A 368 -11.99 9.67 12.01
N SER A 369 -12.78 9.32 13.03
CA SER A 369 -13.48 10.28 13.91
C SER A 369 -12.71 10.79 15.12
N SER A 370 -11.48 10.32 15.37
CA SER A 370 -10.74 10.63 16.59
C SER A 370 -9.33 11.14 16.31
N PRO A 371 -8.99 12.39 16.67
CA PRO A 371 -7.68 12.99 16.36
C PRO A 371 -6.53 12.46 17.24
N THR A 372 -6.81 11.52 18.15
CA THR A 372 -5.82 10.83 18.99
C THR A 372 -5.50 9.42 18.49
N THR A 373 -6.32 8.86 17.60
CA THR A 373 -6.16 7.50 17.09
C THR A 373 -6.18 7.42 15.57
N ASN A 374 -6.74 8.44 14.88
CA ASN A 374 -6.78 8.56 13.42
C ASN A 374 -5.79 9.63 12.94
N ILE A 375 -4.54 9.21 12.71
CA ILE A 375 -3.41 10.15 12.58
C ILE A 375 -2.56 9.86 11.34
N LEU A 376 -2.30 10.91 10.56
CA LEU A 376 -1.21 10.98 9.59
C LEU A 376 0.02 11.60 10.27
N TYR A 377 1.05 10.79 10.49
CA TYR A 377 2.33 11.24 11.03
C TYR A 377 3.26 11.71 9.91
N LEU A 378 3.89 12.87 10.10
CA LEU A 378 5.06 13.29 9.35
C LEU A 378 6.28 13.05 10.24
N GLN A 379 7.06 12.03 9.90
CA GLN A 379 8.30 11.67 10.60
C GLN A 379 9.52 12.01 9.76
N GLY A 380 10.59 12.41 10.45
CA GLY A 380 11.76 12.99 9.82
C GLY A 380 11.42 14.25 9.02
N ASP A 381 12.31 14.65 8.13
CA ASP A 381 12.08 15.79 7.24
C ASP A 381 11.20 15.38 6.05
N THR A 382 9.90 15.29 6.32
CA THR A 382 8.87 15.00 5.32
C THR A 382 8.18 16.28 4.87
N THR A 383 8.32 16.61 3.58
CA THR A 383 7.66 17.79 2.96
C THR A 383 6.25 17.45 2.44
N LEU A 384 5.45 18.47 2.12
CA LEU A 384 4.05 18.31 1.72
C LEU A 384 3.78 18.56 0.22
N GLY A 385 4.82 18.69 -0.60
CA GLY A 385 4.67 18.96 -2.03
C GLY A 385 4.45 20.42 -2.39
N GLN A 386 3.63 20.63 -3.43
CA GLN A 386 3.41 21.93 -4.04
C GLN A 386 2.67 22.88 -3.08
N THR A 387 3.23 24.07 -2.88
CA THR A 387 2.67 25.10 -1.97
C THR A 387 1.36 25.70 -2.45
N SER A 388 1.09 25.67 -3.76
CA SER A 388 -0.14 26.19 -4.38
C SER A 388 -1.36 25.31 -4.11
N LYS A 389 -1.13 24.05 -3.72
CA LYS A 389 -2.10 22.99 -3.46
C LYS A 389 -2.55 22.99 -2.00
N THR A 390 -3.57 22.17 -1.71
CA THR A 390 -4.25 22.14 -0.41
C THR A 390 -4.06 20.79 0.28
N MET A 391 -3.79 20.81 1.58
CA MET A 391 -3.99 19.66 2.46
C MET A 391 -5.36 19.81 3.14
N THR A 392 -6.25 18.88 2.83
CA THR A 392 -7.59 18.82 3.41
C THR A 392 -7.60 17.79 4.53
N ILE A 393 -8.00 18.16 5.75
CA ILE A 393 -8.09 17.24 6.90
C ILE A 393 -9.53 17.22 7.38
N THR A 394 -10.19 16.07 7.26
CA THR A 394 -11.61 15.94 7.55
C THR A 394 -11.91 14.90 8.62
N GLY A 395 -13.16 14.94 9.09
CA GLY A 395 -13.81 13.79 9.71
C GLY A 395 -13.34 13.48 11.12
N GLY A 396 -12.57 14.36 11.77
CA GLY A 396 -11.94 14.08 13.08
C GLY A 396 -10.46 13.67 12.99
N SER A 397 -9.90 13.60 11.78
CA SER A 397 -8.52 13.15 11.56
C SER A 397 -7.50 14.18 12.06
N ALA A 398 -6.29 13.71 12.37
CA ALA A 398 -5.16 14.57 12.69
C ALA A 398 -3.99 14.41 11.71
N LEU A 399 -3.34 15.53 11.41
CA LEU A 399 -1.96 15.58 10.97
C LEU A 399 -1.07 15.77 12.20
N GLU A 400 -0.03 14.96 12.37
CA GLU A 400 0.97 15.13 13.42
C GLU A 400 2.39 15.24 12.87
N VAL A 401 3.05 16.37 13.12
CA VAL A 401 4.49 16.52 12.91
C VAL A 401 5.22 15.94 14.10
N PHE A 402 5.92 14.83 13.88
CA PHE A 402 6.55 14.06 14.94
C PHE A 402 7.83 14.71 15.47
N THR A 403 8.32 14.24 16.62
CA THR A 403 9.41 14.86 17.39
C THR A 403 10.76 14.88 16.66
N ASN A 404 10.93 14.04 15.63
CA ASN A 404 12.18 13.87 14.89
C ASN A 404 12.27 14.68 13.59
N SER A 405 11.31 15.58 13.32
CA SER A 405 11.38 16.53 12.20
C SER A 405 12.24 17.75 12.57
N THR A 406 13.04 18.22 11.62
CA THR A 406 13.83 19.46 11.72
C THR A 406 13.28 20.59 10.85
N LEU A 407 12.32 20.30 9.96
CA LEU A 407 11.71 21.28 9.07
C LEU A 407 11.15 22.49 9.82
N ALA A 408 11.53 23.70 9.39
CA ALA A 408 11.06 24.94 9.99
C ALA A 408 9.66 25.35 9.51
N SER A 409 9.19 24.83 8.37
CA SER A 409 7.96 25.28 7.72
C SER A 409 7.23 24.16 6.99
N TYR A 410 5.90 24.21 7.07
CA TYR A 410 4.97 23.39 6.29
C TYR A 410 4.09 24.33 5.44
N ASN A 411 4.50 24.55 4.19
CA ASN A 411 4.11 25.68 3.34
C ASN A 411 2.96 25.40 2.35
N LYS A 412 2.15 24.38 2.65
CA LYS A 412 0.92 24.07 1.89
C LYS A 412 -0.27 24.88 2.45
N LYS A 413 -1.31 25.06 1.65
CA LYS A 413 -2.60 25.56 2.16
C LYS A 413 -3.28 24.45 2.97
N PHE A 414 -4.07 24.82 3.97
CA PHE A 414 -4.84 23.87 4.77
C PHE A 414 -6.34 24.15 4.67
N ASP A 415 -7.14 23.11 4.48
CA ASP A 415 -8.61 23.15 4.66
C ASP A 415 -8.97 22.13 5.75
N LEU A 416 -9.44 22.63 6.88
CA LEU A 416 -9.76 21.82 8.05
C LEU A 416 -11.27 21.73 8.20
N ASP A 417 -11.80 20.51 8.23
CA ASP A 417 -13.20 20.24 8.51
C ASP A 417 -13.35 19.21 9.64
N ASN A 418 -13.55 19.71 10.86
CA ASN A 418 -13.40 18.89 12.06
C ASN A 418 -11.99 18.26 12.16
N GLY A 419 -10.96 18.96 11.65
CA GLY A 419 -9.59 18.48 11.52
C GLY A 419 -8.65 18.98 12.62
N THR A 420 -7.56 18.26 12.84
CA THR A 420 -6.49 18.66 13.78
C THR A 420 -5.13 18.77 13.10
N ILE A 421 -4.40 19.85 13.37
CA ILE A 421 -2.95 19.95 13.13
C ILE A 421 -2.25 19.86 14.49
N ARG A 422 -1.34 18.90 14.66
CA ARG A 422 -0.54 18.72 15.88
C ARG A 422 0.94 18.84 15.55
N ILE A 423 1.64 19.73 16.25
CA ILE A 423 3.10 19.86 16.14
C ILE A 423 3.71 19.36 17.45
N SER A 424 4.47 18.28 17.37
CA SER A 424 5.14 17.65 18.51
C SER A 424 6.67 17.85 18.47
N LYS A 425 7.24 18.29 17.34
CA LYS A 425 8.66 18.71 17.28
C LYS A 425 8.92 19.95 18.11
N THR A 426 10.14 20.05 18.67
CA THR A 426 10.56 21.22 19.44
C THR A 426 10.86 22.43 18.56
N GLY A 427 10.76 23.62 19.14
CA GLY A 427 11.12 24.88 18.48
C GLY A 427 10.02 25.44 17.57
N ALA A 428 10.43 26.38 16.72
CA ALA A 428 9.53 27.14 15.87
C ALA A 428 9.08 26.34 14.63
N THR A 429 7.82 26.53 14.25
CA THR A 429 7.21 25.95 13.06
C THR A 429 6.29 26.99 12.42
N SER A 430 6.51 27.28 11.13
CA SER A 430 5.66 28.19 10.36
C SER A 430 4.67 27.43 9.48
N LEU A 431 3.42 27.90 9.45
CA LEU A 431 2.35 27.51 8.53
C LEU A 431 2.00 28.72 7.63
N PRO A 432 2.77 28.95 6.54
CA PRO A 432 2.64 30.17 5.75
C PRO A 432 1.57 30.12 4.65
N GLY A 433 0.86 29.00 4.47
CA GLY A 433 -0.29 28.93 3.57
C GLY A 433 -1.59 29.35 4.26
N THR A 434 -2.58 29.76 3.47
CA THR A 434 -3.93 30.05 3.98
C THR A 434 -4.52 28.84 4.71
N ILE A 435 -5.27 29.09 5.79
CA ILE A 435 -6.00 28.05 6.54
C ILE A 435 -7.50 28.33 6.43
N LYS A 436 -8.27 27.38 5.91
CA LYS A 436 -9.74 27.44 5.90
C LYS A 436 -10.29 26.53 7.00
N LEU A 437 -11.26 27.03 7.75
CA LEU A 437 -11.90 26.35 8.87
C LEU A 437 -13.37 26.08 8.58
N THR A 438 -13.73 24.80 8.61
CA THR A 438 -15.10 24.28 8.54
C THR A 438 -15.38 23.51 9.83
N ASN A 439 -16.55 23.71 10.45
CA ASN A 439 -16.89 23.09 11.74
C ASN A 439 -15.86 23.38 12.86
N GLY A 440 -15.64 22.48 13.83
CA GLY A 440 -14.73 22.70 14.96
C GLY A 440 -13.33 22.15 14.73
N ASN A 441 -12.30 22.99 14.63
CA ASN A 441 -10.94 22.57 14.30
C ASN A 441 -9.96 22.78 15.45
N THR A 442 -8.85 22.05 15.44
CA THR A 442 -7.83 22.16 16.49
C THR A 442 -6.42 22.35 15.93
N ILE A 443 -5.65 23.29 16.50
CA ILE A 443 -4.21 23.39 16.32
C ILE A 443 -3.53 23.14 17.67
N THR A 444 -2.70 22.11 17.76
CA THR A 444 -2.03 21.67 18.99
C THR A 444 -0.54 21.97 18.93
N ALA A 445 -0.05 22.81 19.84
CA ALA A 445 1.38 22.99 20.11
C ALA A 445 1.77 22.06 21.26
N ASN A 446 2.20 20.84 20.93
CA ASN A 446 2.37 19.73 21.87
C ASN A 446 3.73 19.78 22.58
N GLY A 447 3.85 20.70 23.53
CA GLY A 447 5.03 20.87 24.38
C GLY A 447 5.36 22.33 24.63
N ALA A 448 5.92 22.66 25.79
CA ALA A 448 6.13 24.04 26.22
C ALA A 448 7.07 24.85 25.31
N THR A 449 7.99 24.18 24.62
CA THR A 449 8.96 24.79 23.69
C THR A 449 8.48 24.77 22.23
N VAL A 450 7.28 24.25 21.96
CA VAL A 450 6.70 24.23 20.62
C VAL A 450 6.08 25.59 20.34
N ALA A 451 6.49 26.22 19.24
CA ALA A 451 5.93 27.50 18.80
C ALA A 451 5.45 27.39 17.36
N ILE A 452 4.14 27.59 17.14
CA ILE A 452 3.51 27.56 15.82
C ILE A 452 3.22 28.99 15.39
N THR A 453 3.53 29.36 14.15
CA THR A 453 3.13 30.65 13.55
C THR A 453 2.34 30.42 12.28
N ALA A 454 1.05 30.76 12.29
CA ALA A 454 0.22 30.83 11.09
C ALA A 454 0.27 32.26 10.56
N SER A 455 0.90 32.45 9.39
CA SER A 455 1.27 33.79 8.91
C SER A 455 0.40 34.35 7.80
N ASP A 456 -0.43 33.52 7.18
CA ASP A 456 -1.35 33.94 6.13
C ASP A 456 -2.80 33.96 6.62
N VAL A 457 -3.75 34.23 5.72
CA VAL A 457 -5.16 34.39 6.05
C VAL A 457 -5.75 33.10 6.62
N ILE A 458 -6.48 33.23 7.74
CA ILE A 458 -7.34 32.17 8.27
C ILE A 458 -8.80 32.56 8.02
N SER A 459 -9.58 31.68 7.39
CA SER A 459 -10.94 32.00 6.92
C SER A 459 -11.93 30.86 7.19
N GLY A 460 -13.22 31.09 6.90
CA GLY A 460 -14.26 30.05 6.96
C GLY A 460 -15.28 30.26 8.08
N GLY A 461 -16.30 29.39 8.11
CA GLY A 461 -17.39 29.47 9.10
C GLY A 461 -17.07 28.77 10.44
N GLY A 462 -16.05 27.91 10.44
CA GLY A 462 -15.67 27.05 11.57
C GLY A 462 -14.95 27.76 12.71
N GLY A 463 -14.86 27.08 13.84
CA GLY A 463 -14.13 27.52 15.04
C GLY A 463 -12.70 26.96 15.10
N LEU A 464 -11.86 27.60 15.92
CA LEU A 464 -10.46 27.23 16.15
C LEU A 464 -10.22 26.96 17.64
N THR A 465 -9.72 25.78 17.97
CA THR A 465 -9.20 25.46 19.30
C THR A 465 -7.68 25.40 19.27
N LYS A 466 -7.01 26.26 20.05
CA LYS A 466 -5.60 26.12 20.38
C LYS A 466 -5.45 25.19 21.58
N ALA A 467 -4.78 24.06 21.39
CA ALA A 467 -4.46 23.08 22.44
C ALA A 467 -2.95 22.92 22.67
N GLY A 468 -2.59 22.18 23.71
CA GLY A 468 -1.20 21.89 24.10
C GLY A 468 -0.51 23.06 24.81
N SER A 469 0.55 22.75 25.56
CA SER A 469 1.25 23.71 26.44
C SER A 469 2.11 24.75 25.70
N GLY A 470 2.39 24.55 24.42
CA GLY A 470 3.17 25.47 23.60
C GLY A 470 2.40 26.70 23.13
N SER A 471 2.98 27.46 22.20
CA SER A 471 2.40 28.69 21.66
C SER A 471 1.86 28.54 20.24
N LEU A 472 0.80 29.29 19.93
CA LEU A 472 0.30 29.53 18.57
C LEU A 472 0.22 31.03 18.34
N THR A 473 0.89 31.52 17.30
CA THR A 473 0.83 32.91 16.84
C THR A 473 0.02 32.99 15.56
N LEU A 474 -1.05 33.80 15.54
CA LEU A 474 -1.75 34.18 14.31
C LEU A 474 -1.24 35.56 13.89
N SER A 475 -0.36 35.61 12.89
CA SER A 475 0.23 36.87 12.40
C SER A 475 -0.42 37.41 11.13
N GLY A 476 -1.13 36.55 10.38
CA GLY A 476 -1.97 36.96 9.25
C GLY A 476 -3.37 37.42 9.65
N ALA A 477 -4.17 37.86 8.67
CA ALA A 477 -5.56 38.23 8.90
C ALA A 477 -6.44 36.98 9.16
N SER A 478 -7.06 36.91 10.33
CA SER A 478 -8.03 35.88 10.68
C SER A 478 -9.44 36.43 10.55
N ILE A 479 -10.20 35.92 9.57
CA ILE A 479 -11.52 36.38 9.16
C ILE A 479 -12.61 35.30 9.32
N TYR A 480 -12.32 34.21 10.05
CA TYR A 480 -13.29 33.16 10.31
C TYR A 480 -14.32 33.58 11.37
N THR A 481 -15.53 33.02 11.29
CA THR A 481 -16.65 33.45 12.15
C THR A 481 -16.93 32.56 13.36
N GLY A 482 -16.43 31.32 13.36
CA GLY A 482 -16.59 30.43 14.51
C GLY A 482 -15.72 30.86 15.69
N SER A 483 -16.06 30.39 16.91
CA SER A 483 -15.35 30.77 18.13
C SER A 483 -13.88 30.33 18.13
N THR A 484 -13.03 31.16 18.73
CA THR A 484 -11.64 30.84 19.04
C THR A 484 -11.52 30.45 20.51
N ILE A 485 -11.00 29.26 20.78
CA ILE A 485 -10.82 28.73 22.14
C ILE A 485 -9.33 28.46 22.36
N SER A 486 -8.72 29.00 23.42
CA SER A 486 -7.39 28.55 23.87
C SER A 486 -7.52 27.69 25.11
N SER A 487 -7.41 26.38 24.95
CA SER A 487 -7.59 25.41 26.04
C SER A 487 -6.33 25.22 26.88
N ALA A 488 -5.15 25.47 26.32
CA ALA A 488 -3.85 25.39 27.01
C ALA A 488 -2.77 26.22 26.30
N GLY A 489 -1.69 26.51 27.04
CA GLY A 489 -0.54 27.26 26.53
C GLY A 489 -0.88 28.70 26.17
N THR A 490 -0.15 29.24 25.19
CA THR A 490 -0.30 30.64 24.75
C THR A 490 -0.92 30.72 23.36
N LEU A 491 -1.96 31.52 23.21
CA LEU A 491 -2.41 32.05 21.92
C LEU A 491 -1.90 33.50 21.81
N SER A 492 -1.12 33.80 20.78
CA SER A 492 -0.64 35.13 20.43
C SER A 492 -1.29 35.56 19.12
N LEU A 493 -1.69 36.82 19.04
CA LEU A 493 -2.37 37.38 17.88
C LEU A 493 -1.62 38.65 17.48
N THR A 494 -0.76 38.55 16.48
CA THR A 494 -0.02 39.69 15.94
C THR A 494 -0.62 40.19 14.63
N GLY A 495 -1.55 39.45 14.03
CA GLY A 495 -2.41 39.91 12.94
C GLY A 495 -3.74 40.48 13.45
N SER A 496 -4.75 40.49 12.58
CA SER A 496 -6.14 40.86 12.92
C SER A 496 -6.99 39.61 13.16
N LEU A 497 -7.92 39.66 14.11
CA LEU A 497 -8.96 38.65 14.30
C LEU A 497 -10.34 39.30 14.24
N THR A 498 -11.04 39.14 13.12
CA THR A 498 -12.34 39.75 12.85
C THR A 498 -13.41 38.67 12.71
N GLY A 499 -14.55 38.85 13.38
CA GLY A 499 -15.71 37.96 13.23
C GLY A 499 -15.76 36.77 14.19
N SER A 500 -14.73 36.54 15.01
CA SER A 500 -14.66 35.47 16.00
C SER A 500 -14.68 36.00 17.43
N ASN A 501 -15.43 35.34 18.32
CA ASN A 501 -15.28 35.51 19.77
C ASN A 501 -14.10 34.69 20.29
N VAL A 502 -13.37 35.21 21.29
CA VAL A 502 -12.21 34.54 21.88
C VAL A 502 -12.49 34.18 23.34
N SER A 503 -12.29 32.91 23.68
CA SER A 503 -12.31 32.41 25.07
C SER A 503 -11.01 31.68 25.38
N THR A 504 -10.42 31.91 26.54
CA THR A 504 -9.18 31.22 26.93
C THR A 504 -9.22 30.73 28.38
N SER A 505 -8.73 29.52 28.62
CA SER A 505 -8.55 28.94 29.96
C SER A 505 -7.09 28.98 30.47
N GLY A 506 -6.15 29.52 29.68
CA GLY A 506 -4.73 29.67 30.02
C GLY A 506 -4.24 31.12 30.06
N THR A 507 -2.94 31.34 30.28
CA THR A 507 -2.30 32.66 30.22
C THR A 507 -2.12 33.09 28.75
N GLY A 508 -3.19 33.61 28.14
CA GLY A 508 -3.19 34.13 26.77
C GLY A 508 -2.99 35.65 26.73
N ILE A 509 -2.10 36.13 25.86
CA ILE A 509 -1.90 37.55 25.53
C ILE A 509 -2.60 37.81 24.20
N ILE A 510 -3.61 38.68 24.17
CA ILE A 510 -4.56 38.76 23.05
C ILE A 510 -4.44 40.07 22.24
N SER A 511 -4.28 39.85 20.93
CA SER A 511 -4.45 40.65 19.69
C SER A 511 -3.99 42.09 19.58
N GLN A 512 -3.27 42.39 18.49
CA GLN A 512 -3.24 43.75 17.94
C GLN A 512 -4.62 44.19 17.41
N SER A 513 -5.52 43.33 16.92
CA SER A 513 -6.87 43.78 16.56
C SER A 513 -7.92 42.69 16.71
N ALA A 514 -8.98 42.95 17.45
CA ALA A 514 -10.08 42.03 17.70
C ALA A 514 -11.43 42.78 17.70
N THR A 515 -12.38 42.34 16.87
CA THR A 515 -13.72 42.95 16.81
C THR A 515 -14.77 42.19 17.61
N GLY A 516 -14.57 40.89 17.86
CA GLY A 516 -15.44 40.08 18.71
C GLY A 516 -15.18 40.28 20.21
N VAL A 517 -15.94 39.58 21.05
CA VAL A 517 -15.75 39.60 22.50
C VAL A 517 -14.56 38.71 22.89
N ILE A 518 -13.68 39.24 23.72
CA ILE A 518 -12.58 38.53 24.37
C ILE A 518 -12.94 38.27 25.83
N ALA A 519 -12.86 37.01 26.25
CA ALA A 519 -13.17 36.55 27.60
C ALA A 519 -12.08 35.62 28.16
N GLY A 520 -11.81 35.70 29.46
CA GLY A 520 -10.90 34.78 30.15
C GLY A 520 -10.25 35.38 31.40
N THR A 521 -10.02 34.53 32.41
CA THR A 521 -9.33 34.94 33.64
C THR A 521 -7.83 35.06 33.41
N GLY A 522 -7.22 36.17 33.82
CA GLY A 522 -5.76 36.39 33.70
C GLY A 522 -5.28 36.68 32.27
N VAL A 523 -6.21 36.84 31.32
CA VAL A 523 -5.93 37.28 29.96
C VAL A 523 -5.53 38.74 29.95
N THR A 524 -4.40 39.06 29.34
CA THR A 524 -3.93 40.43 29.15
C THR A 524 -4.04 40.86 27.69
N PHE A 525 -4.24 42.16 27.47
CA PHE A 525 -4.13 42.77 26.15
C PHE A 525 -2.83 43.58 26.11
N THR A 526 -2.07 43.53 25.01
CA THR A 526 -0.85 44.36 24.88
C THR A 526 -0.76 44.96 23.50
N HIS A 527 -0.70 46.30 23.44
CA HIS A 527 -0.47 47.04 22.20
C HIS A 527 0.87 47.76 22.25
N GLY A 528 1.81 47.35 21.40
CA GLY A 528 3.17 47.88 21.37
C GLY A 528 3.67 48.29 19.99
N SER A 529 2.83 48.22 18.95
CA SER A 529 3.21 48.66 17.60
C SER A 529 2.90 50.14 17.41
N SER A 530 3.59 50.79 16.45
CA SER A 530 3.30 52.18 16.06
C SER A 530 1.98 52.35 15.31
N GLY A 531 1.35 51.25 14.91
CA GLY A 531 0.10 51.22 14.15
C GLY A 531 -1.15 51.45 14.99
N THR A 532 -2.30 51.25 14.35
CA THR A 532 -3.61 51.28 15.02
C THR A 532 -4.16 49.88 15.22
N SER A 533 -4.55 49.59 16.44
CA SER A 533 -5.17 48.36 16.91
C SER A 533 -6.66 48.59 17.18
N THR A 534 -7.56 47.68 16.80
CA THR A 534 -9.00 47.84 17.09
C THR A 534 -9.45 46.86 18.17
N LEU A 535 -10.15 47.35 19.19
CA LEU A 535 -10.71 46.55 20.28
C LEU A 535 -12.19 46.94 20.48
N ALA A 536 -13.06 46.30 19.70
CA ALA A 536 -14.45 46.74 19.53
C ALA A 536 -15.48 45.99 20.41
N GLY A 537 -15.14 44.78 20.86
CA GLY A 537 -16.04 43.93 21.65
C GLY A 537 -16.30 44.46 23.06
N ALA A 538 -17.44 44.09 23.65
CA ALA A 538 -17.71 44.23 25.07
C ALA A 538 -16.94 43.15 25.85
N ASN A 539 -15.65 43.39 26.06
CA ASN A 539 -14.73 42.38 26.58
C ASN A 539 -14.92 42.10 28.07
N THR A 540 -14.62 40.88 28.49
CA THR A 540 -14.78 40.41 29.88
C THR A 540 -13.53 39.73 30.43
N TYR A 541 -12.39 39.88 29.77
CA TYR A 541 -11.11 39.41 30.30
C TYR A 541 -10.70 40.17 31.55
N THR A 542 -10.00 39.50 32.47
CA THR A 542 -9.71 40.05 33.81
C THR A 542 -8.27 40.52 34.03
N GLY A 543 -7.34 40.21 33.11
CA GLY A 543 -5.96 40.71 33.20
C GLY A 543 -5.82 42.12 32.62
N ASP A 544 -4.68 42.75 32.90
CA ASP A 544 -4.43 44.13 32.51
C ASP A 544 -4.28 44.32 30.99
N THR A 545 -4.67 45.50 30.52
CA THR A 545 -4.41 46.02 29.19
C THR A 545 -3.15 46.89 29.25
N THR A 546 -2.08 46.54 28.53
CA THR A 546 -0.84 47.34 28.47
C THR A 546 -0.71 48.06 27.13
N LEU A 547 -0.47 49.36 27.15
CA LEU A 547 -0.28 50.22 25.97
C LEU A 547 1.15 50.80 25.99
N SER A 548 1.98 50.39 25.04
CA SER A 548 3.41 50.77 24.97
C SER A 548 3.75 51.66 23.77
N ALA A 549 2.95 51.68 22.70
CA ALA A 549 3.11 52.58 21.56
C ALA A 549 1.81 52.70 20.74
N GLY A 550 1.74 53.62 19.78
CA GLY A 550 0.71 53.65 18.72
C GLY A 550 -0.71 54.03 19.18
N THR A 551 -1.74 53.57 18.45
CA THR A 551 -3.15 53.90 18.74
C THR A 551 -3.98 52.64 18.98
N VAL A 552 -4.88 52.65 19.97
CA VAL A 552 -5.95 51.66 20.14
C VAL A 552 -7.30 52.31 19.89
N ALA A 553 -8.00 51.88 18.84
CA ALA A 553 -9.36 52.26 18.53
C ALA A 553 -10.35 51.39 19.33
N ILE A 554 -11.29 52.02 20.03
CA ILE A 554 -12.31 51.37 20.84
C ILE A 554 -13.71 51.85 20.45
N SER A 555 -14.70 50.98 20.59
CA SER A 555 -16.11 51.28 20.30
C SER A 555 -17.07 50.81 21.38
N ASN A 556 -16.58 50.30 22.52
CA ASN A 556 -17.39 49.83 23.63
C ASN A 556 -16.83 50.31 24.98
N ALA A 557 -17.71 50.56 25.95
CA ALA A 557 -17.32 50.93 27.32
C ALA A 557 -16.53 49.82 28.05
N ALA A 558 -16.77 48.56 27.70
CA ALA A 558 -16.06 47.39 28.21
C ALA A 558 -14.93 46.92 27.26
N SER A 559 -14.48 47.77 26.32
CA SER A 559 -13.41 47.39 25.39
C SER A 559 -12.14 46.90 26.10
N PHE A 560 -11.80 47.41 27.29
CA PHE A 560 -10.59 47.00 28.01
C PHE A 560 -10.78 45.86 29.03
N GLY A 561 -11.91 45.16 28.99
CA GLY A 561 -12.22 44.12 29.96
C GLY A 561 -12.41 44.69 31.37
N THR A 562 -12.09 43.91 32.41
CA THR A 562 -12.23 44.32 33.81
C THR A 562 -10.89 44.59 34.51
N GLY A 563 -9.75 44.37 33.84
CA GLY A 563 -8.41 44.65 34.37
C GLY A 563 -8.02 46.13 34.29
N ASN A 564 -6.83 46.49 34.76
CA ASN A 564 -6.32 47.87 34.64
C ASN A 564 -5.87 48.17 33.20
N VAL A 565 -5.71 49.45 32.86
CA VAL A 565 -5.11 49.90 31.59
C VAL A 565 -3.78 50.58 31.89
N LEU A 566 -2.67 49.87 31.74
CA LEU A 566 -1.33 50.38 31.98
C LEU A 566 -0.74 51.06 30.73
N VAL A 567 -0.45 52.36 30.80
CA VAL A 567 0.21 53.10 29.71
C VAL A 567 1.71 53.26 30.01
N THR A 568 2.56 52.51 29.29
CA THR A 568 4.01 52.45 29.52
C THR A 568 4.84 53.24 28.50
N GLY A 569 4.22 53.67 27.39
CA GLY A 569 4.88 54.44 26.34
C GLY A 569 3.90 55.30 25.53
N ALA A 570 4.38 55.92 24.45
CA ALA A 570 3.64 56.90 23.66
C ALA A 570 2.42 56.28 22.95
N SER A 571 1.29 56.24 23.64
CA SER A 571 0.08 55.55 23.22
C SER A 571 -1.12 56.51 23.14
N ARG A 572 -2.06 56.23 22.24
CA ARG A 572 -3.32 56.97 22.07
C ARG A 572 -4.50 56.00 22.15
N ILE A 573 -5.56 56.38 22.85
CA ILE A 573 -6.85 55.70 22.79
C ILE A 573 -7.77 56.53 21.90
N ASN A 574 -8.38 55.91 20.89
CA ASN A 574 -9.30 56.55 19.95
C ASN A 574 -10.70 55.95 20.08
N ALA A 575 -11.60 56.65 20.76
CA ALA A 575 -12.97 56.19 20.97
C ALA A 575 -13.91 56.70 19.87
N THR A 576 -14.79 55.82 19.35
CA THR A 576 -15.89 56.25 18.48
C THR A 576 -17.03 56.84 19.33
N GLY A 577 -16.99 58.15 19.58
CA GLY A 577 -17.98 58.87 20.39
C GLY A 577 -17.59 59.00 21.87
N GLY A 578 -18.50 59.53 22.69
CA GLY A 578 -18.29 59.65 24.13
C GLY A 578 -18.42 58.29 24.82
N ILE A 579 -17.30 57.71 25.26
CA ILE A 579 -17.26 56.42 25.96
C ILE A 579 -16.69 56.65 27.36
N THR A 580 -17.38 56.13 28.39
CA THR A 580 -16.88 56.06 29.76
C THR A 580 -16.48 54.61 30.05
N TYR A 581 -15.22 54.36 30.35
CA TYR A 581 -14.73 53.04 30.76
C TYR A 581 -14.50 53.01 32.28
N ALA A 582 -14.70 51.84 32.89
CA ALA A 582 -14.62 51.64 34.34
C ALA A 582 -13.20 51.25 34.81
N ASN A 583 -12.29 50.98 33.88
CA ASN A 583 -10.94 50.54 34.16
C ASN A 583 -10.11 51.66 34.82
N ALA A 584 -9.29 51.31 35.81
CA ALA A 584 -8.25 52.21 36.29
C ALA A 584 -7.16 52.35 35.22
N ILE A 585 -6.72 53.59 34.94
CA ILE A 585 -5.60 53.90 34.04
C ILE A 585 -4.39 54.29 34.85
#